data_AF-A0A6I2Y7N0-F1
#
_entry.id   AF-A0A6I2Y7N0-F1
#
_cell.length_a   1.000
_cell.length_b   1.000
_cell.length_c   1.000
_cell.angle_alpha   90.00
_cell.angle_beta   90.00
_cell.angle_gamma   90.00
#
_symmetry.space_group_name_H-M   'P 1'
#
loop_
_entity.id
_entity.type
_entity.pdbx_description
1 polymer ?
#
loop_
_entity_poly.entity_id
_entity_poly.type
_entity_poly.pdbx_seq_one_letter_code
_entity_poly.pdbx_strand_id
1 'polypeptide(L)'
;MPLTEIAVGVGLLMAVGGFLTGGRTGTAILIVGLLLGSVAGFEQALREHRAGFRSHAAVLAGLPAAVLVGLLALVGAPGVVIPPAAVGLLIACYLPLRSDFSRRQADRDL
;
A
#
# COMPACT_ATOMS: atom_id res chain seq x y z
N MET A 1 3.00 -6.41 18.51
CA MET A 1 3.39 -6.77 17.13
C MET A 1 4.77 -6.17 16.85
N PRO A 2 5.86 -6.75 17.40
CA PRO A 2 7.17 -6.09 17.37
C PRO A 2 7.83 -6.10 15.99
N LEU A 3 7.58 -7.13 15.18
CA LEU A 3 8.23 -7.28 13.87
C LEU A 3 7.80 -6.19 12.87
N THR A 4 6.53 -5.81 12.88
CA THR A 4 5.99 -4.77 11.98
C THR A 4 6.48 -3.38 12.33
N GLU A 5 6.54 -3.04 13.62
CA GLU A 5 7.11 -1.78 14.08
C GLU A 5 8.58 -1.64 13.68
N ILE A 6 9.35 -2.73 13.84
CA ILE A 6 10.75 -2.76 13.40
C ILE A 6 10.84 -2.63 11.87
N ALA A 7 9.99 -3.34 11.11
CA ALA A 7 10.01 -3.26 9.65
C ALA A 7 9.63 -1.85 9.12
N VAL A 8 8.64 -1.19 9.73
CA VAL A 8 8.29 0.20 9.42
C VAL A 8 9.45 1.14 9.79
N GLY A 9 10.04 0.96 10.98
CA GLY A 9 11.17 1.75 11.44
C GLY A 9 12.39 1.64 10.51
N VAL A 10 12.75 0.41 10.13
CA VAL A 10 13.86 0.14 9.20
C VAL A 10 13.55 0.70 7.81
N GLY A 11 12.32 0.53 7.31
CA GLY A 11 11.90 1.11 6.03
C GLY A 11 12.00 2.63 6.01
N LEU A 12 11.58 3.30 7.10
CA LEU A 12 11.68 4.75 7.24
C LEU A 12 13.13 5.22 7.29
N LEU A 13 13.99 4.54 8.07
CA LEU A 13 15.42 4.87 8.15
C LEU A 13 16.11 4.70 6.80
N MET A 14 15.79 3.66 6.03
CA MET A 14 16.30 3.51 4.67
C MET A 14 15.78 4.60 3.73
N ALA A 15 14.50 4.97 3.81
CA ALA A 15 13.96 6.04 2.99
C ALA A 15 14.65 7.40 3.27
N VAL A 16 14.83 7.75 4.55
CA VAL A 16 15.55 8.95 4.96
C VAL A 16 17.03 8.88 4.57
N GLY A 17 17.69 7.76 4.84
CA GLY A 17 19.11 7.56 4.49
C GLY A 17 19.35 7.64 2.98
N GLY A 18 18.49 7.03 2.17
CA GLY A 18 18.54 7.11 0.71
C GLY A 18 18.31 8.53 0.19
N PHE A 19 17.39 9.28 0.79
CA PHE A 19 17.11 10.69 0.44
C PHE A 19 18.30 11.59 0.75
N LEU A 20 18.92 11.43 1.92
CA LEU A 20 20.08 12.21 2.33
C LEU A 20 21.35 11.85 1.55
N THR A 21 21.51 10.59 1.14
CA THR A 21 22.70 10.13 0.39
C THR A 21 22.71 10.66 -1.04
N GLY A 22 21.54 10.71 -1.70
CA GLY A 22 21.44 11.14 -3.09
C GLY A 22 22.17 10.22 -4.09
N GLY A 23 22.18 10.61 -5.37
CA GLY A 23 22.79 9.83 -6.46
C GLY A 23 22.12 8.46 -6.69
N ARG A 24 22.72 7.62 -7.56
CA ARG A 24 22.15 6.29 -7.92
C ARG A 24 22.01 5.37 -6.71
N THR A 25 22.99 5.38 -5.80
CA THR A 25 22.97 4.55 -4.59
C THR A 25 21.89 5.01 -3.62
N GLY A 26 21.76 6.33 -3.40
CA GLY A 26 20.70 6.89 -2.57
C GLY A 26 19.30 6.58 -3.12
N THR A 27 19.10 6.70 -4.44
CA THR A 27 17.84 6.32 -5.10
C THR A 27 17.50 4.83 -4.87
N ALA A 28 18.47 3.93 -4.99
CA ALA A 28 18.23 2.50 -4.76
C ALA A 28 17.81 2.23 -3.30
N ILE A 29 18.51 2.82 -2.33
CA ILE A 29 18.19 2.68 -0.90
C ILE A 29 16.80 3.27 -0.60
N LEU A 30 16.46 4.41 -1.21
CA LEU A 30 15.15 5.05 -1.10
C LEU A 30 14.03 4.12 -1.58
N ILE A 31 14.18 3.52 -2.76
CA ILE A 31 13.20 2.60 -3.34
C ILE A 31 13.00 1.40 -2.42
N VAL A 32 14.10 0.80 -1.95
CA VAL A 32 14.05 -0.35 -1.04
C VAL A 32 13.33 0.02 0.26
N GLY A 33 13.65 1.16 0.88
CA GLY A 33 12.99 1.64 2.08
C GLY A 33 11.49 1.88 1.90
N LEU A 34 11.11 2.47 0.76
CA LEU A 34 9.71 2.72 0.41
C LEU A 34 8.92 1.42 0.23
N LEU A 35 9.52 0.44 -0.45
CA LEU A 35 8.92 -0.88 -0.64
C LEU A 35 8.74 -1.61 0.69
N LEU A 36 9.79 -1.62 1.54
CA LEU A 36 9.75 -2.27 2.84
C LEU A 36 8.67 -1.66 3.74
N GLY A 37 8.62 -0.33 3.82
CA GLY A 37 7.63 0.40 4.60
C GLY A 37 6.20 0.18 4.09
N SER A 38 6.02 0.12 2.77
CA SER A 38 4.71 -0.14 2.14
C SER A 38 4.19 -1.55 2.46
N VAL A 39 5.07 -2.56 2.41
CA VAL A 39 4.72 -3.95 2.77
C VAL A 39 4.36 -4.07 4.25
N ALA A 40 5.17 -3.47 5.13
CA ALA A 40 4.91 -3.51 6.57
C ALA A 40 3.60 -2.79 6.94
N GLY A 41 3.34 -1.62 6.35
CA GLY A 41 2.08 -0.88 6.52
C GLY A 41 0.87 -1.64 5.98
N PHE A 42 1.01 -2.33 4.85
CA PHE A 42 -0.06 -3.15 4.27
C PHE A 42 -0.41 -4.35 5.15
N GLU A 43 0.60 -5.06 5.66
CA GLU A 43 0.40 -6.18 6.58
C GLU A 43 -0.31 -5.74 7.87
N GLN A 44 0.05 -4.58 8.42
CA GLN A 44 -0.64 -3.98 9.56
C GLN A 44 -2.10 -3.66 9.24
N ALA A 45 -2.34 -2.92 8.15
CA ALA A 45 -3.69 -2.57 7.71
C ALA A 45 -4.56 -3.81 7.45
N LEU A 46 -3.97 -4.89 6.91
CA LEU A 46 -4.65 -6.16 6.69
C LEU A 46 -5.00 -6.85 8.02
N ARG A 47 -4.10 -6.85 9.01
CA ARG A 47 -4.36 -7.40 10.34
C ARG A 47 -5.46 -6.62 11.07
N GLU A 48 -5.40 -5.30 11.05
CA GLU A 48 -6.39 -4.44 11.70
C GLU A 48 -7.77 -4.53 11.02
N HIS A 49 -7.79 -4.64 9.69
CA HIS A 49 -9.02 -4.85 8.94
C HIS A 49 -9.64 -6.22 9.25
N ARG A 50 -8.81 -7.27 9.33
CA ARG A 50 -9.27 -8.62 9.72
C ARG A 50 -9.72 -8.70 11.17
N ALA A 51 -9.14 -7.88 12.05
CA ALA A 51 -9.55 -7.76 13.45
C ALA A 51 -10.83 -6.90 13.63
N GLY A 52 -11.35 -6.28 12.57
CA GLY A 52 -12.66 -5.62 12.56
C GLY A 52 -12.72 -4.25 13.26
N PHE A 53 -11.59 -3.64 13.60
CA PHE A 53 -11.57 -2.40 14.38
C PHE A 53 -11.81 -1.12 13.56
N ARG A 54 -11.48 -1.08 12.25
CA ARG A 54 -11.67 0.12 11.38
C ARG A 54 -11.58 -0.20 9.88
N SER A 55 -12.31 0.54 9.03
CA SER A 55 -12.35 0.33 7.58
C SER A 55 -11.06 0.83 6.86
N HIS A 56 -10.03 -0.02 6.82
CA HIS A 56 -8.80 0.24 6.07
C HIS A 56 -8.87 -0.12 4.57
N ALA A 57 -10.08 -0.23 4.01
CA ALA A 57 -10.32 -0.66 2.62
C ALA A 57 -9.59 0.21 1.58
N ALA A 58 -9.47 1.52 1.82
CA ALA A 58 -8.76 2.44 0.92
C ALA A 58 -7.24 2.18 0.92
N VAL A 59 -6.64 1.91 2.09
CA VAL A 59 -5.21 1.60 2.22
C VAL A 59 -4.89 0.24 1.56
N LEU A 60 -5.77 -0.75 1.76
CA LEU A 60 -5.66 -2.07 1.15
C LEU A 60 -5.82 -2.03 -0.38
N ALA A 61 -6.71 -1.19 -0.91
CA ALA A 61 -6.89 -1.01 -2.35
C ALA A 61 -5.80 -0.15 -3.00
N GLY A 62 -5.13 0.72 -2.23
CA GLY A 62 -4.07 1.59 -2.73
C GLY A 62 -2.81 0.84 -3.17
N LEU A 63 -2.43 -0.23 -2.46
CA LEU A 63 -1.23 -1.02 -2.80
C LEU A 63 -1.29 -1.65 -4.21
N PRO A 64 -2.34 -2.42 -4.60
CA PRO A 64 -2.41 -2.99 -5.94
C PRO A 64 -2.52 -1.91 -7.04
N ALA A 65 -3.19 -0.79 -6.75
CA ALA A 65 -3.24 0.34 -7.68
C ALA A 65 -1.85 0.97 -7.92
N ALA A 66 -1.05 1.14 -6.87
CA ALA A 66 0.33 1.64 -6.98
C ALA A 66 1.24 0.67 -7.74
N VAL A 67 1.10 -0.64 -7.53
CA VAL A 67 1.83 -1.66 -8.28
C VAL A 67 1.50 -1.60 -9.77
N LEU A 68 0.21 -1.47 -10.12
CA LEU A 68 -0.23 -1.34 -11.52
C LEU A 68 0.37 -0.10 -12.18
N VAL A 69 0.37 1.05 -11.50
CA VAL A 69 0.99 2.29 -12.00
C VAL A 69 2.47 2.07 -12.30
N GLY A 70 3.20 1.44 -11.39
CA GLY A 70 4.62 1.13 -11.57
C GLY A 70 4.87 0.22 -12.77
N LEU A 71 4.07 -0.83 -12.93
CA LEU A 71 4.18 -1.75 -14.08
C LEU A 71 3.89 -1.06 -15.40
N LEU A 72 2.82 -0.25 -15.46
CA LEU A 72 2.46 0.50 -16.68
C LEU A 72 3.55 1.50 -17.07
N ALA A 73 4.14 2.19 -16.09
CA ALA A 73 5.26 3.09 -16.34
C ALA A 73 6.50 2.35 -16.87
N LEU A 74 6.82 1.16 -16.34
CA LEU A 74 7.96 0.36 -16.78
C LEU A 74 7.81 -0.18 -18.21
N VAL A 75 6.59 -0.52 -18.63
CA VAL A 75 6.30 -0.98 -20.00
C VAL A 75 6.19 0.19 -20.99
N GLY A 76 6.30 1.44 -20.52
CA GLY A 76 6.22 2.63 -21.36
C GLY A 76 4.79 2.96 -21.80
N ALA A 77 3.79 2.60 -21.00
CA ALA A 77 2.40 2.93 -21.29
C ALA A 77 2.20 4.46 -21.37
N PRO A 78 1.32 4.95 -22.25
CA PRO A 78 1.07 6.38 -22.39
C PRO A 78 0.49 6.96 -21.10
N GLY A 79 1.00 8.12 -20.69
CA GLY A 79 0.62 8.79 -19.43
C GLY A 79 -0.87 9.12 -19.29
N VAL A 80 -1.62 9.15 -20.39
CA VAL A 80 -3.10 9.32 -20.39
C VAL A 80 -3.83 8.06 -19.92
N VAL A 81 -3.24 6.88 -20.10
CA VAL A 81 -3.85 5.58 -19.76
C VAL A 81 -3.58 5.19 -18.30
N ILE A 82 -2.49 5.68 -17.72
CA ILE A 82 -2.07 5.30 -16.36
C ILE A 82 -3.09 5.75 -15.29
N PRO A 83 -3.56 7.02 -15.24
CA PRO A 83 -4.52 7.47 -14.24
C PRO A 83 -5.87 6.71 -14.26
N PRO A 84 -6.55 6.52 -15.41
CA PRO A 84 -7.82 5.81 -15.42
C PRO A 84 -7.66 4.32 -15.08
N ALA A 85 -6.55 3.68 -15.48
CA ALA A 85 -6.26 2.30 -15.09
C ALA A 85 -6.05 2.15 -13.57
N ALA A 86 -5.31 3.10 -12.97
CA ALA A 86 -5.08 3.13 -11.52
C ALA A 86 -6.38 3.32 -10.74
N VAL A 87 -7.21 4.28 -11.17
CA VAL A 87 -8.53 4.55 -10.55
C VAL A 87 -9.45 3.34 -10.71
N GLY A 88 -9.48 2.72 -11.88
CA GLY A 88 -10.29 1.54 -12.15
C GLY A 88 -9.93 0.37 -11.22
N LEU A 89 -8.64 0.05 -11.09
CA LEU A 89 -8.19 -1.02 -10.20
C LEU A 89 -8.44 -0.68 -8.72
N LEU A 90 -8.22 0.58 -8.32
CA LEU A 90 -8.50 1.03 -6.97
C LEU A 90 -9.97 0.83 -6.61
N ILE A 91 -10.89 1.22 -7.49
CA ILE A 91 -12.33 1.04 -7.27
C ILE A 91 -12.69 -0.45 -7.24
N ALA A 92 -12.15 -1.24 -8.18
CA ALA A 92 -12.40 -2.67 -8.27
C ALA A 92 -11.97 -3.43 -7.01
N CYS A 93 -10.85 -3.03 -6.38
CA CYS A 93 -10.42 -3.59 -5.10
C CYS A 93 -11.20 -3.00 -3.91
N TYR A 94 -11.49 -1.70 -3.91
CA TYR A 94 -12.12 -1.02 -2.78
C TYR A 94 -13.55 -1.48 -2.49
N LEU A 95 -14.36 -1.68 -3.54
CA LEU A 95 -15.77 -2.06 -3.39
C LEU A 95 -15.99 -3.39 -2.64
N PRO A 96 -15.36 -4.52 -3.01
CA PRO A 96 -15.53 -5.78 -2.29
C PRO A 96 -15.05 -5.69 -0.84
N LEU A 97 -13.88 -5.07 -0.61
CA LEU A 97 -13.33 -4.82 0.73
C LEU A 97 -14.28 -3.99 1.62
N ARG A 98 -14.96 -3.00 1.06
CA ARG A 98 -15.97 -2.21 1.76
C ARG A 98 -17.23 -3.04 2.06
N SER A 99 -17.68 -3.84 1.10
CA SER A 99 -18.88 -4.66 1.24
C SER A 99 -18.73 -5.75 2.30
N ASP A 100 -17.56 -6.39 2.38
CA ASP A 100 -17.25 -7.40 3.39
C ASP A 100 -17.24 -6.82 4.81
N PHE A 101 -16.70 -5.61 4.96
CA PHE A 101 -16.70 -4.92 6.24
C PHE A 101 -18.11 -4.57 6.73
N SER A 102 -18.96 -4.06 5.82
CA SER A 102 -20.35 -3.72 6.14
C SER A 102 -21.17 -4.93 6.57
N ARG A 103 -20.92 -6.11 5.97
CA ARG A 103 -21.59 -7.37 6.35
C ARG A 103 -21.17 -7.82 7.76
N ARG A 104 -19.86 -7.78 8.05
CA ARG A 104 -19.32 -8.19 9.36
C ARG A 104 -19.73 -7.28 10.51
N GLN A 105 -19.97 -5.99 10.25
CA GLN A 105 -20.54 -5.10 11.26
C GLN A 105 -21.98 -5.47 11.60
N ALA A 106 -22.81 -5.74 10.57
CA ALA A 106 -24.22 -6.11 10.77
C ALA A 106 -24.38 -7.40 11.60
N ASP A 107 -23.51 -8.40 11.39
CA ASP A 107 -23.55 -9.66 12.16
C ASP A 107 -23.10 -9.49 13.62
N ARG A 108 -22.33 -8.45 13.96
CA ARG A 108 -21.83 -8.22 15.33
C ARG A 108 -22.86 -7.51 16.23
N ASP A 109 -23.85 -6.86 15.63
CA ASP A 109 -24.86 -6.07 16.34
C ASP A 109 -26.13 -6.90 16.67
N LEU A 110 -26.12 -8.21 16.35
CA LEU A 110 -27.17 -9.21 16.64
C LEU A 110 -26.79 -10.08 17.85
#